data_AF-A0A1D1V7G8-F1
#
_entry.id   AF-A0A1D1V7G8-F1
#
_cell.length_a   1.000
_cell.length_b   1.000
_cell.length_c   1.000
_cell.angle_alpha   90.00
_cell.angle_beta   90.00
_cell.angle_gamma   90.00
#
_symmetry.space_group_name_H-M   'P 1'
#
loop_
_entity.id
_entity.type
_entity.pdbx_description
1 polymer ?
#
loop_
_entity_poly.entity_id
_entity_poly.type
_entity_poly.pdbx_seq_one_letter_code
_entity_poly.pdbx_strand_id
1 'polypeptide(L)'
;MAFGISYRSALAFLILTSVMVYASALNCYMCNGMAMHGMPGKYSDCTNKTAYHSMGCPASTSRCLMLKGHHSVLNKTTNSFDSNFNGTVRDCMSPNNTALYFPTSQFPNGAPTKDGCYNHMVFNQPSAGNGSLSFNGTLCLCSEKECNAAYRTELSAVFFLTLAMAVFSALNR
;
A
#
# COMPACT_ATOMS: atom_id res chain seq x y z
N MET A 1 26.17 -39.65 51.39
CA MET A 1 26.80 -38.77 50.38
C MET A 1 25.68 -38.32 49.45
N ALA A 2 25.23 -37.07 49.59
CA ALA A 2 24.11 -36.52 48.82
C ALA A 2 24.66 -35.48 47.85
N PHE A 3 24.50 -35.70 46.54
CA PHE A 3 24.82 -34.72 45.52
C PHE A 3 23.62 -33.80 45.31
N GLY A 4 23.73 -32.58 45.83
CA GLY A 4 22.80 -31.48 45.55
C GLY A 4 23.08 -30.89 44.18
N ILE A 5 22.24 -31.20 43.20
CA ILE A 5 22.26 -30.55 41.88
C ILE A 5 21.56 -29.20 42.03
N SER A 6 22.31 -28.12 41.84
CA SER A 6 21.83 -26.74 41.92
C SER A 6 20.85 -26.42 40.79
N TYR A 7 19.59 -26.15 41.15
CA TYR A 7 18.46 -25.76 40.29
C TYR A 7 18.60 -24.39 39.59
N ARG A 8 19.78 -23.76 39.59
CA ARG A 8 19.97 -22.40 39.04
C ARG A 8 20.36 -22.34 37.57
N SER A 9 20.72 -23.46 36.95
CA SER A 9 21.21 -23.47 35.57
C SER A 9 20.16 -23.89 34.53
N ALA A 10 18.96 -24.30 34.95
CA ALA A 10 17.91 -24.75 34.04
C ALA A 10 17.00 -23.61 33.51
N LEU A 11 17.03 -22.41 34.13
CA LEU A 11 16.18 -21.29 33.70
C LEU A 11 16.81 -20.43 32.59
N ALA A 12 18.11 -20.55 32.33
CA ALA A 12 18.80 -19.76 31.31
C ALA A 12 18.68 -20.35 29.88
N PHE A 13 18.20 -21.59 29.74
CA PHE A 13 18.05 -22.26 28.44
C PHE A 13 16.63 -22.24 27.87
N LEU A 14 15.67 -21.66 28.58
CA LEU A 14 14.25 -21.59 28.18
C LEU A 14 13.79 -20.20 27.69
N ILE A 15 14.72 -19.25 27.53
CA ILE A 15 14.45 -17.92 26.96
C ILE A 15 15.30 -17.70 25.68
N LEU A 16 15.41 -18.73 24.85
CA LEU A 16 15.94 -18.63 23.49
C LEU A 16 15.02 -19.27 22.44
N THR A 17 13.77 -19.57 22.83
CA THR A 17 12.71 -20.10 21.96
C THR A 17 11.51 -19.15 21.94
N SER A 18 11.73 -17.93 21.47
CA SER A 18 10.70 -16.93 21.09
C SER A 18 11.50 -15.67 20.82
N VAL A 19 11.81 -15.31 19.58
CA VAL A 19 10.85 -14.90 18.58
C VAL A 19 11.46 -15.27 17.23
N MET A 20 11.08 -16.41 16.65
CA MET A 20 11.02 -16.44 15.19
C MET A 20 9.91 -15.46 14.85
N VAL A 21 10.28 -14.20 14.61
CA VAL A 21 9.41 -13.27 13.91
C VAL A 21 9.27 -13.92 12.53
N TYR A 22 8.28 -14.79 12.38
CA TYR A 22 7.69 -15.01 11.09
C TYR A 22 7.22 -13.62 10.69
N ALA A 23 8.07 -12.91 9.94
CA ALA A 23 7.67 -11.77 9.17
C ALA A 23 6.66 -12.35 8.18
N SER A 24 5.41 -12.49 8.63
CA SER A 24 4.30 -12.83 7.79
C SER A 24 4.31 -11.79 6.70
N ALA A 25 4.69 -12.23 5.50
CA ALA A 25 4.66 -11.40 4.30
C ALA A 25 3.30 -10.70 4.27
N LEU A 26 3.31 -9.37 4.25
CA LEU A 26 2.09 -8.58 4.18
C LEU A 26 1.31 -9.04 2.94
N ASN A 27 0.04 -9.41 3.08
CA ASN A 27 -0.79 -9.68 1.91
C ASN A 27 -1.51 -8.40 1.50
N CYS A 28 -1.45 -8.07 0.21
CA CYS A 28 -2.14 -6.95 -0.38
C CYS A 28 -2.99 -7.41 -1.56
N TYR A 29 -4.00 -6.63 -1.91
CA TYR A 29 -4.68 -6.81 -3.18
C TYR A 29 -3.80 -6.28 -4.31
N MET A 30 -3.62 -7.09 -5.35
CA MET A 30 -2.87 -6.74 -6.56
C MET A 30 -3.79 -6.92 -7.77
N CYS A 31 -3.69 -6.02 -8.75
CA CYS A 31 -4.47 -6.17 -9.97
C CYS A 31 -4.04 -7.40 -10.77
N ASN A 32 -5.00 -8.05 -11.44
CA ASN A 32 -4.75 -9.22 -12.27
C ASN A 32 -3.96 -8.83 -13.53
N GLY A 33 -2.81 -9.47 -13.76
CA GLY A 33 -2.06 -9.33 -15.02
C GLY A 33 -1.36 -7.98 -15.21
N MET A 34 -1.14 -7.21 -14.14
CA MET A 34 -0.36 -5.98 -14.24
C MET A 34 1.13 -6.25 -14.36
N ALA A 35 1.74 -5.56 -15.32
CA ALA A 35 3.16 -5.35 -15.40
C ALA A 35 3.59 -4.24 -14.45
N MET A 36 3.91 -4.58 -13.21
CA MET A 36 4.65 -3.67 -12.34
C MET A 36 6.09 -4.15 -12.22
N HIS A 37 7.04 -3.21 -12.32
CA HIS A 37 8.48 -3.45 -12.14
C HIS A 37 9.09 -4.53 -13.04
N GLY A 38 9.13 -4.30 -14.35
CA GLY A 38 9.97 -5.10 -15.26
C GLY A 38 9.29 -6.29 -15.93
N MET A 39 8.05 -6.62 -15.58
CA MET A 39 7.30 -7.71 -16.21
C MET A 39 6.52 -7.22 -17.44
N PRO A 40 6.33 -8.04 -18.48
CA PRO A 40 5.44 -7.72 -19.60
C PRO A 40 3.96 -7.85 -19.18
N GLY A 41 3.12 -6.89 -19.57
CA GLY A 41 1.72 -6.82 -19.15
C GLY A 41 1.10 -5.45 -19.43
N LYS A 42 -0.23 -5.36 -19.44
CA LYS A 42 -0.96 -4.11 -19.68
C LYS A 42 -1.35 -3.49 -18.34
N TYR A 43 -1.13 -2.18 -18.20
CA TYR A 43 -1.75 -1.42 -17.12
C TYR A 43 -3.26 -1.35 -17.38
N SER A 44 -4.06 -1.75 -16.40
CA SER A 44 -5.51 -1.84 -16.52
C SER A 44 -6.19 -1.44 -15.21
N ASP A 45 -7.45 -1.00 -15.32
CA ASP A 45 -8.27 -0.66 -14.17
C ASP A 45 -8.64 -1.92 -13.37
N CYS A 46 -8.31 -1.92 -12.08
CA CYS A 46 -8.73 -2.92 -11.11
C CYS A 46 -9.61 -2.36 -9.98
N THR A 47 -10.55 -1.50 -10.36
CA THR A 47 -11.60 -1.02 -9.46
C THR A 47 -12.50 -2.16 -8.96
N ASN A 48 -12.85 -3.10 -9.85
CA ASN A 48 -13.77 -4.20 -9.53
C ASN A 48 -13.06 -5.37 -8.81
N LYS A 49 -13.78 -6.02 -7.89
CA LYS A 49 -13.28 -7.20 -7.14
C LYS A 49 -12.78 -8.34 -8.01
N THR A 50 -13.34 -8.50 -9.21
CA THR A 50 -12.91 -9.53 -10.16
C THR A 50 -11.60 -9.21 -10.86
N ALA A 51 -11.13 -7.96 -10.78
CA ALA A 51 -9.94 -7.46 -11.44
C ALA A 51 -8.70 -7.43 -10.53
N TYR A 52 -8.82 -7.87 -9.27
CA TYR A 52 -7.71 -7.98 -8.33
C TYR A 52 -7.82 -9.24 -7.46
N HIS A 53 -6.72 -9.67 -6.87
CA HIS A 53 -6.66 -10.82 -5.96
C HIS A 53 -5.68 -10.54 -4.82
N SER A 54 -5.83 -11.26 -3.71
CA SER A 54 -4.91 -11.19 -2.57
C SER A 54 -3.65 -11.99 -2.89
N MET A 55 -2.48 -11.37 -2.73
CA MET A 55 -1.19 -12.02 -2.89
C MET A 55 -0.26 -11.60 -1.74
N GLY A 56 0.62 -12.51 -1.33
CA GLY A 56 1.71 -12.18 -0.40
C GLY A 56 2.74 -11.28 -1.06
N CYS A 57 3.07 -10.17 -0.42
CA CYS A 57 4.08 -9.24 -0.89
C CYS A 57 5.50 -9.74 -0.59
N PRO A 58 6.53 -9.23 -1.31
CA PRO A 58 7.92 -9.45 -0.95
C PRO A 58 8.20 -9.06 0.50
N ALA A 59 9.13 -9.75 1.18
CA ALA A 59 9.44 -9.53 2.60
C ALA A 59 9.92 -8.10 2.93
N SER A 60 10.41 -7.36 1.94
CA SER A 60 10.79 -5.95 2.09
C SER A 60 9.59 -4.99 2.10
N THR A 61 8.39 -5.47 1.78
CA THR A 61 7.17 -4.66 1.68
C THR A 61 6.58 -4.44 3.06
N SER A 62 6.38 -3.18 3.43
CA SER A 62 5.74 -2.81 4.70
C SER A 62 4.33 -2.25 4.52
N ARG A 63 3.89 -1.98 3.28
CA ARG A 63 2.58 -1.38 2.99
C ARG A 63 1.93 -1.90 1.72
N CYS A 64 0.61 -1.85 1.70
CA CYS A 64 -0.21 -1.96 0.51
C CYS A 64 -0.44 -0.58 -0.11
N LEU A 65 -0.45 -0.53 -1.43
CA LEU A 65 -0.66 0.65 -2.26
C LEU A 65 -2.02 0.57 -2.97
N MET A 66 -2.70 1.72 -3.07
CA MET A 66 -3.82 1.93 -3.98
C MET A 66 -3.66 3.28 -4.69
N LEU A 67 -3.67 3.28 -6.01
CA LEU A 67 -3.62 4.46 -6.87
C LEU A 67 -4.96 4.61 -7.57
N LYS A 68 -5.73 5.63 -7.21
CA LYS A 68 -7.02 5.94 -7.82
C LYS A 68 -6.92 7.23 -8.60
N GLY A 69 -7.10 7.18 -9.92
CA GLY A 69 -7.00 8.37 -10.76
C GLY A 69 -6.79 8.05 -12.22
N HIS A 70 -6.20 9.02 -12.91
CA HIS A 70 -5.82 8.90 -14.31
C HIS A 70 -4.43 8.27 -14.44
N HIS A 71 -4.35 7.20 -15.21
CA HIS A 71 -3.13 6.44 -15.49
C HIS A 71 -2.84 6.48 -16.98
N SER A 72 -1.59 6.73 -17.33
CA SER A 72 -1.16 6.79 -18.71
C SER A 72 0.22 6.18 -18.88
N VAL A 73 0.36 5.21 -19.78
CA VAL A 73 1.65 4.62 -20.15
C VAL A 73 1.96 5.02 -21.58
N LEU A 74 2.95 5.88 -21.73
CA LEU A 74 3.48 6.29 -23.02
C LEU A 74 4.60 5.34 -23.44
N ASN A 75 4.49 4.79 -24.64
CA ASN A 75 5.60 4.11 -25.30
C ASN A 75 6.51 5.16 -25.94
N LYS A 76 7.76 5.30 -25.47
CA LYS A 76 8.68 6.30 -26.02
C LYS A 76 9.19 5.94 -27.41
N THR A 77 9.10 4.66 -27.81
CA THR A 77 9.56 4.20 -29.13
C THR A 77 8.58 4.59 -30.23
N THR A 78 7.28 4.43 -29.99
CA THR A 78 6.22 4.75 -30.95
C THR A 78 5.54 6.10 -30.68
N ASN A 79 5.87 6.74 -29.57
CA ASN A 79 5.21 7.95 -29.06
C ASN A 79 3.68 7.82 -28.96
N SER A 80 3.20 6.60 -28.69
CA SER A 80 1.77 6.28 -28.54
C SER A 80 1.47 5.81 -27.11
N PHE A 81 0.23 5.96 -26.67
CA PHE A 81 -0.20 5.41 -25.39
C PHE A 81 -0.45 3.90 -25.51
N ASP A 82 0.33 3.10 -24.77
CA ASP A 82 0.06 1.68 -24.60
C ASP A 82 -1.15 1.45 -23.67
N SER A 83 -1.40 2.41 -22.77
CA SER A 83 -2.61 2.48 -21.96
C SER A 83 -2.90 3.93 -21.55
N ASN A 84 -4.19 4.29 -21.49
CA ASN A 84 -4.66 5.58 -21.01
C ASN A 84 -6.07 5.42 -20.43
N PHE A 85 -6.22 5.46 -19.10
CA PHE A 85 -7.49 5.16 -18.44
C PHE A 85 -7.64 5.85 -17.09
N ASN A 86 -8.90 6.04 -16.68
CA ASN A 86 -9.26 6.40 -15.31
C ASN A 86 -9.62 5.13 -14.55
N GLY A 87 -9.02 4.91 -13.39
CA GLY A 87 -9.27 3.69 -12.63
C GLY A 87 -8.47 3.58 -11.35
N THR A 88 -8.52 2.38 -10.78
CA THR A 88 -7.80 2.01 -9.56
C THR A 88 -6.73 0.98 -9.90
N VAL A 89 -5.52 1.23 -9.42
CA VAL A 89 -4.39 0.30 -9.48
C VAL A 89 -4.00 -0.06 -8.05
N ARG A 90 -3.65 -1.32 -7.80
CA ARG A 90 -3.35 -1.85 -6.46
C ARG A 90 -2.08 -2.69 -6.52
N ASP A 91 -1.20 -2.50 -5.54
CA ASP A 91 0.12 -3.16 -5.52
C ASP A 91 0.69 -3.25 -4.09
N CYS A 92 1.79 -3.97 -3.95
CA CYS A 92 2.68 -3.96 -2.80
C CYS A 92 3.65 -2.76 -2.88
N MET A 93 3.76 -1.98 -1.79
CA MET A 93 4.68 -0.86 -1.70
C MET A 93 6.00 -1.29 -1.07
N SER A 94 7.06 -1.32 -1.87
CA SER A 94 8.41 -1.61 -1.39
C SER A 94 9.15 -0.31 -1.05
N PRO A 95 10.10 -0.32 -0.11
CA PRO A 95 10.99 0.82 0.12
C PRO A 95 11.68 1.28 -1.16
N ASN A 96 12.02 0.35 -2.06
CA ASN A 96 12.72 0.62 -3.32
C ASN A 96 11.87 1.40 -4.34
N ASN A 97 10.55 1.21 -4.36
CA ASN A 97 9.67 1.96 -5.25
C ASN A 97 9.03 3.19 -4.57
N THR A 98 9.31 3.42 -3.29
CA THR A 98 8.75 4.56 -2.54
C THR A 98 9.16 5.91 -3.11
N ALA A 99 10.43 6.07 -3.48
CA ALA A 99 10.94 7.30 -4.08
C ALA A 99 10.29 7.60 -5.46
N LEU A 100 9.76 6.58 -6.14
CA LEU A 100 9.09 6.75 -7.42
C LEU A 100 7.68 7.34 -7.28
N TYR A 101 6.96 6.92 -6.23
CA TYR A 101 5.60 7.38 -5.96
C TYR A 101 5.55 8.70 -5.19
N PHE A 102 6.63 9.05 -4.49
CA PHE A 102 6.76 10.27 -3.70
C PHE A 102 7.96 11.09 -4.18
N PRO A 103 7.87 11.75 -5.35
CA PRO A 103 8.95 12.60 -5.83
C PRO A 103 9.17 13.75 -4.86
N THR A 104 10.44 14.11 -4.63
CA THR A 104 10.85 15.18 -3.71
C THR A 104 10.26 16.55 -4.07
N SER A 105 9.85 16.76 -5.32
CA SER A 105 9.14 17.96 -5.77
C SER A 105 7.77 18.14 -5.11
N GLN A 106 7.09 17.04 -4.74
CA GLN A 106 5.82 17.07 -4.00
C GLN A 106 6.02 16.80 -2.50
N PHE A 107 7.10 16.08 -2.16
CA PHE A 107 7.42 15.67 -0.80
C PHE A 107 8.85 16.10 -0.44
N PRO A 108 9.10 17.40 -0.22
CA PRO A 108 10.46 17.93 0.03
C PRO A 108 11.08 17.39 1.31
N ASN A 109 10.25 16.96 2.26
CA ASN A 109 10.67 16.33 3.52
C ASN A 109 10.71 14.79 3.44
N GLY A 110 10.67 14.24 2.23
CA GLY A 110 10.67 12.80 1.98
C GLY A 110 9.28 12.16 2.01
N ALA A 111 9.25 10.87 1.65
CA ALA A 111 8.02 10.11 1.55
C ALA A 111 7.29 10.00 2.91
N PRO A 112 5.96 10.04 2.91
CA PRO A 112 5.19 9.97 4.13
C PRO A 112 5.33 8.60 4.82
N THR A 113 5.64 8.65 6.10
CA THR A 113 5.86 7.47 6.95
C THR A 113 4.59 7.00 7.67
N LYS A 114 3.42 7.49 7.30
CA LYS A 114 2.13 7.07 7.88
C LYS A 114 1.22 6.46 6.83
N ASP A 115 0.30 5.64 7.31
CA ASP A 115 -0.84 5.20 6.51
C ASP A 115 -1.77 6.39 6.25
N GLY A 116 -2.44 6.39 5.10
CA GLY A 116 -3.31 7.47 4.68
C GLY A 116 -3.43 7.60 3.17
N CYS A 117 -4.30 8.54 2.76
CA CYS A 117 -4.49 8.91 1.36
C CYS A 117 -3.95 10.32 1.10
N TYR A 118 -3.16 10.43 0.04
CA TYR A 118 -2.54 11.64 -0.46
C TYR A 118 -3.23 12.01 -1.77
N ASN A 119 -3.88 13.17 -1.81
CA ASN A 119 -4.63 13.64 -2.97
C ASN A 119 -3.76 14.53 -3.86
N HIS A 120 -4.16 14.68 -5.12
CA HIS A 120 -3.45 15.48 -6.13
C HIS A 120 -2.00 15.05 -6.34
N MET A 121 -1.76 13.75 -6.20
CA MET A 121 -0.48 13.13 -6.47
C MET A 121 -0.24 13.12 -7.97
N VAL A 122 0.92 13.63 -8.37
CA VAL A 122 1.34 13.61 -9.78
C VAL A 122 2.77 13.10 -9.85
N PHE A 123 2.97 12.02 -10.58
CA PHE A 123 4.32 11.50 -10.81
C PHE A 123 4.43 10.95 -12.23
N ASN A 124 5.63 11.11 -12.77
CA ASN A 124 6.03 10.54 -14.04
C ASN A 124 7.26 9.67 -13.76
N GLN A 125 7.15 8.38 -14.00
CA GLN A 125 8.25 7.45 -13.80
C GLN A 125 8.57 6.69 -15.09
N PRO A 126 9.84 6.36 -15.34
CA PRO A 126 10.18 5.43 -16.40
C PRO A 126 9.45 4.10 -16.13
N SER A 127 8.74 3.60 -17.14
CA SER A 127 8.16 2.25 -17.10
C SER A 127 9.19 1.24 -17.61
N ALA A 128 9.05 -0.02 -17.20
CA ALA A 128 9.80 -1.11 -17.77
C ALA A 128 9.66 -1.11 -19.31
N GLY A 129 10.79 -1.22 -20.02
CA GLY A 129 10.86 -1.18 -21.47
C GLY A 129 10.48 0.19 -22.06
N ASN A 130 11.46 1.05 -22.31
CA ASN A 130 11.36 2.30 -23.10
C ASN A 130 10.04 3.10 -22.98
N GLY A 131 9.42 3.12 -21.79
CA GLY A 131 8.10 3.71 -21.56
C GLY A 131 8.13 4.75 -20.46
N SER A 132 7.03 5.49 -20.30
CA SER A 132 6.81 6.41 -19.18
C SER A 132 5.43 6.18 -18.61
N LEU A 133 5.34 5.82 -17.33
CA LEU A 133 4.08 5.85 -16.59
C LEU A 133 3.88 7.28 -16.04
N SER A 134 2.70 7.82 -16.29
CA SER A 134 2.23 9.09 -15.73
C SER A 134 0.97 8.82 -14.92
N PHE A 135 0.89 9.42 -13.73
CA PHE A 135 -0.26 9.30 -12.85
C PHE A 135 -0.72 10.67 -12.37
N ASN A 136 -2.03 10.85 -12.28
CA ASN A 136 -2.65 11.98 -11.60
C ASN A 136 -3.87 11.49 -10.80
N GLY A 137 -3.84 11.65 -9.48
CA GLY A 137 -4.98 11.30 -8.64
C GLY A 137 -4.65 11.16 -7.16
N THR A 138 -5.23 10.14 -6.54
CA THR A 138 -5.07 9.82 -5.12
C THR A 138 -4.22 8.58 -4.93
N LEU A 139 -3.22 8.67 -4.06
CA LEU A 139 -2.41 7.54 -3.60
C LEU A 139 -2.78 7.21 -2.16
N CYS A 140 -3.15 5.97 -1.87
CA CYS A 140 -3.39 5.51 -0.50
C CYS A 140 -2.40 4.41 -0.09
N LEU A 141 -1.95 4.47 1.16
CA LEU A 141 -1.04 3.53 1.79
C LEU A 141 -1.64 2.98 3.07
N CYS A 142 -1.59 1.67 3.28
CA CYS A 142 -1.94 1.04 4.57
C CYS A 142 -1.00 -0.13 4.89
N SER A 143 -0.87 -0.45 6.16
CA SER A 143 0.03 -1.49 6.66
C SER A 143 -0.69 -2.77 7.11
N GLU A 144 -2.02 -2.81 7.07
CA GLU A 144 -2.81 -3.98 7.45
C GLU A 144 -2.99 -4.98 6.29
N LYS A 145 -3.26 -6.24 6.64
CA LYS A 145 -3.55 -7.27 5.64
C LYS A 145 -4.75 -6.85 4.77
N GLU A 146 -4.56 -6.88 3.44
CA GLU A 146 -5.64 -6.67 2.46
C GLU A 146 -6.36 -5.31 2.60
N CYS A 147 -5.72 -4.35 3.26
CA CYS A 147 -6.31 -3.05 3.59
C CYS A 147 -6.58 -2.17 2.37
N ASN A 148 -5.90 -2.44 1.26
CA ASN A 148 -6.04 -1.71 0.01
C ASN A 148 -7.21 -2.22 -0.84
N ALA A 149 -8.27 -2.80 -0.27
CA ALA A 149 -9.47 -3.22 -1.02
C ALA A 149 -10.41 -2.04 -1.31
N ALA A 150 -10.64 -1.22 -0.29
CA ALA A 150 -11.65 -0.17 -0.32
C ALA A 150 -11.24 0.96 0.63
N TYR A 151 -9.96 1.36 0.58
CA TYR A 151 -9.37 2.32 1.51
C TYR A 151 -10.36 3.46 1.74
N ARG A 152 -10.98 3.44 2.92
CA ARG A 152 -12.03 4.39 3.26
C ARG A 152 -11.29 5.69 3.54
N THR A 153 -11.55 6.71 2.73
CA THR A 153 -11.25 8.07 3.16
C THR A 153 -12.04 8.29 4.44
N GLU A 154 -11.37 8.34 5.60
CA GLU A 154 -11.98 8.50 6.92
C GLU A 154 -12.75 9.83 7.12
N LEU A 155 -13.05 10.55 6.05
CA LEU A 155 -13.90 11.73 6.04
C LEU A 155 -15.37 11.44 6.40
N SER A 156 -15.79 10.18 6.47
CA SER A 156 -17.20 9.85 6.73
C SER A 156 -17.53 9.64 8.21
N ALA A 157 -16.65 8.99 8.99
CA ALA A 157 -16.98 8.63 10.38
C ALA A 157 -17.07 9.84 11.31
N VAL A 158 -16.18 10.83 11.14
CA VAL A 158 -16.20 12.06 11.95
C VAL A 158 -17.43 12.91 11.64
N PHE A 159 -17.84 12.99 10.36
CA PHE A 159 -19.01 13.77 9.94
C PHE A 159 -20.32 13.20 10.50
N PHE A 160 -20.48 11.87 10.48
CA PHE A 160 -21.64 11.20 11.08
C PHE A 160 -21.68 11.35 12.61
N LEU A 161 -20.53 11.32 13.29
CA LEU A 161 -20.49 11.54 14.74
C LEU A 161 -20.86 12.98 15.11
N THR A 162 -20.37 13.98 14.37
CA THR A 162 -20.71 15.39 14.61
C THR A 162 -22.17 15.70 14.29
N LEU A 163 -22.74 15.09 13.23
CA LEU A 163 -24.14 15.25 12.88
C LEU A 163 -25.06 14.60 13.93
N ALA A 164 -24.69 13.42 14.44
CA ALA A 164 -25.44 12.75 15.50
C ALA A 164 -25.46 13.56 16.80
N MET A 165 -24.33 14.17 17.19
CA MET A 165 -24.27 15.05 18.36
C MET A 165 -25.11 16.32 18.18
N ALA A 166 -25.07 16.95 17.00
CA ALA A 166 -25.86 18.13 16.70
C ALA A 166 -27.38 17.85 16.77
N VAL A 167 -27.84 16.72 16.24
CA VAL A 167 -29.25 16.30 16.27
C VAL A 167 -29.70 15.98 17.70
N PHE A 168 -28.88 15.31 18.51
CA PHE A 168 -29.20 15.05 19.92
C PHE A 168 -29.34 16.34 20.74
N SER A 169 -28.47 17.33 20.51
CA SER A 169 -28.57 18.62 21.19
C SER A 169 -29.78 19.46 20.76
N ALA A 170 -30.31 19.24 19.55
CA ALA A 170 -31.50 19.93 19.05
C ALA A 170 -32.82 19.28 19.51
N LEU A 171 -32.82 17.96 19.78
CA LEU A 171 -34.00 17.22 20.27
C LEU A 171 -34.23 17.32 21.78
N ASN A 172 -33.20 17.71 22.55
CA ASN A 172 -33.26 17.89 24.01
C ASN A 172 -33.52 19.34 24.45
N ARG A 173 -33.97 20.22 23.55
CA ARG A 173 -34.47 21.57 23.85
C ARG A 173 -35.95 21.64 23.53
#